data_AF-A0A2U9IMV4-F1
#
_entry.id   AF-A0A2U9IMV4-F1
#
_cell.length_a   1.000
_cell.length_b   1.000
_cell.length_c   1.000
_cell.angle_alpha   90.00
_cell.angle_beta   90.00
_cell.angle_gamma   90.00
#
_symmetry.space_group_name_H-M   'P 1'
#
loop_
_entity.id
_entity.type
_entity.pdbx_description
1 polymer ?
#
loop_
_entity_poly.entity_id
_entity_poly.type
_entity_poly.pdbx_seq_one_letter_code
_entity_poly.pdbx_strand_id
1 'polypeptide(L)'
;MDIEDKILLYRGIIGAIAGVISAFTNSVFIAIIPIIAGYIISLALASLIFKISKLRVLITKGSLIMIIAWFLMLVIVYNILD
;
A
#
# COMPACT_ATOMS: atom_id res chain seq x y z
N MET A 1 13.63 15.49 -0.28
CA MET A 1 12.28 14.93 -0.11
C MET A 1 11.99 14.84 1.37
N ASP A 2 10.87 15.40 1.79
CA ASP A 2 10.47 15.39 3.19
C ASP A 2 10.09 13.97 3.64
N ILE A 3 10.10 13.70 4.94
CA ILE A 3 9.74 12.37 5.47
C ILE A 3 8.31 11.99 5.03
N GLU A 4 7.41 12.97 5.00
CA GLU A 4 6.04 12.78 4.56
C GLU A 4 5.94 12.33 3.10
N ASP A 5 6.75 12.89 2.21
CA ASP A 5 6.81 12.51 0.80
C ASP A 5 7.38 11.10 0.63
N LYS A 6 8.37 10.74 1.45
CA LYS A 6 8.97 9.39 1.44
C LYS A 6 7.95 8.33 1.83
N ILE A 7 7.17 8.58 2.89
CA ILE A 7 6.09 7.69 3.32
C ILE A 7 5.05 7.55 2.21
N LEU A 8 4.67 8.67 1.59
CA LEU A 8 3.68 8.71 0.52
C LEU A 8 4.11 7.87 -0.69
N LEU A 9 5.34 8.06 -1.16
CA LEU A 9 5.92 7.27 -2.25
C LEU A 9 6.00 5.79 -1.89
N TYR A 10 6.56 5.48 -0.72
CA TYR A 10 6.74 4.11 -0.23
C TYR A 10 5.42 3.35 -0.13
N ARG A 11 4.38 4.00 0.42
CA ARG A 11 3.03 3.42 0.51
C ARG A 11 2.37 3.26 -0.85
N GLY A 12 2.64 4.13 -1.81
CA GLY A 12 2.24 3.94 -3.20
C GLY A 12 2.83 2.67 -3.81
N ILE A 13 4.13 2.41 -3.57
CA ILE A 13 4.82 1.20 -4.04
C ILE A 13 4.22 -0.06 -3.40
N ILE A 14 4.01 -0.06 -2.07
CA ILE A 14 3.38 -1.21 -1.39
C ILE A 14 1.96 -1.44 -1.90
N GLY A 15 1.18 -0.37 -2.08
CA GLY A 15 -0.15 -0.46 -2.65
C GLY A 15 -0.13 -1.12 -4.02
N ALA A 16 0.76 -0.66 -4.90
CA ALA A 16 0.93 -1.25 -6.22
C ALA A 16 1.27 -2.74 -6.17
N ILE A 17 2.25 -3.15 -5.34
CA ILE A 17 2.63 -4.55 -5.16
C ILE A 17 1.45 -5.37 -4.61
N ALA A 18 0.75 -4.85 -3.61
CA ALA A 18 -0.44 -5.50 -3.06
C ALA A 18 -1.52 -5.68 -4.13
N GLY A 19 -1.72 -4.70 -5.02
CA GLY A 19 -2.70 -4.76 -6.10
C GLY A 19 -2.38 -5.87 -7.11
N VAL A 20 -1.11 -6.01 -7.47
CA VAL A 20 -0.62 -7.11 -8.30
C VAL A 20 -0.90 -8.45 -7.63
N ILE A 21 -0.55 -8.62 -6.35
CA ILE A 21 -0.80 -9.87 -5.60
C ILE A 21 -2.30 -10.19 -5.54
N SER A 22 -3.12 -9.17 -5.27
CA SER A 22 -4.58 -9.29 -5.18
C SER A 22 -5.21 -9.76 -6.50
N ALA A 23 -4.63 -9.42 -7.65
CA ALA A 23 -5.14 -9.82 -8.96
C ALA A 23 -5.07 -11.34 -9.20
N PHE A 24 -4.19 -12.05 -8.49
CA PHE A 24 -4.08 -13.52 -8.57
C PHE A 24 -5.02 -14.26 -7.60
N THR A 25 -5.98 -13.56 -7.01
CA THR A 25 -6.93 -14.15 -6.06
C THR A 25 -8.30 -14.31 -6.69
N ASN A 26 -8.97 -15.44 -6.41
CA ASN A 26 -10.27 -15.78 -7.03
C ASN A 26 -11.48 -15.12 -6.34
N SER A 27 -11.26 -14.18 -5.40
CA SER A 27 -12.34 -13.56 -4.62
C SER A 27 -11.95 -12.16 -4.17
N VAL A 28 -12.89 -11.23 -4.30
CA VAL A 28 -12.75 -9.83 -3.85
C VAL A 28 -12.45 -9.75 -2.35
N PHE A 29 -13.00 -10.66 -1.55
CA PHE A 29 -12.72 -10.67 -0.10
C PHE A 29 -11.27 -11.08 0.21
N ILE A 30 -10.72 -12.01 -0.58
CA ILE A 30 -9.32 -12.44 -0.45
C ILE A 30 -8.39 -11.35 -0.99
N ALA A 31 -8.78 -10.65 -2.04
CA ALA A 31 -8.05 -9.52 -2.62
C ALA A 31 -7.81 -8.36 -1.62
N ILE A 32 -8.59 -8.26 -0.54
CA ILE A 32 -8.39 -7.25 0.51
C ILE A 32 -7.25 -7.63 1.48
N ILE A 33 -6.94 -8.92 1.61
CA ILE A 33 -5.92 -9.39 2.57
C ILE A 33 -4.53 -8.80 2.26
N PRO A 34 -4.02 -8.80 1.00
CA PRO A 34 -2.72 -8.21 0.67
C PRO A 34 -2.59 -6.74 1.02
N ILE A 35 -3.65 -5.93 0.86
CA ILE A 35 -3.59 -4.51 1.21
C ILE A 35 -3.58 -4.29 2.73
N ILE A 36 -4.37 -5.05 3.50
CA ILE A 36 -4.33 -4.96 4.97
C ILE A 36 -2.95 -5.38 5.49
N ALA A 37 -2.43 -6.52 5.01
CA ALA A 37 -1.10 -7.00 5.39
C ALA A 37 -0.01 -5.99 5.00
N GLY A 38 -0.07 -5.47 3.76
CA GLY A 38 0.83 -4.44 3.27
C GLY A 38 0.81 -3.18 4.12
N TYR A 39 -0.37 -2.76 4.62
CA TYR A 39 -0.48 -1.57 5.46
C TYR A 39 0.20 -1.76 6.81
N ILE A 40 0.01 -2.92 7.45
CA ILE A 40 0.67 -3.27 8.72
C ILE A 40 2.19 -3.30 8.52
N ILE A 41 2.66 -3.93 7.45
CA ILE A 41 4.08 -3.96 7.06
C ILE A 41 4.60 -2.53 6.81
N SER A 42 3.79 -1.68 6.17
CA SER A 42 4.14 -0.28 5.92
C SER A 42 4.39 0.50 7.22
N LEU A 43 3.58 0.26 8.25
CA LEU A 43 3.71 0.93 9.55
C LEU A 43 5.02 0.51 10.23
N ALA A 44 5.31 -0.79 10.25
CA ALA A 44 6.54 -1.31 10.83
C ALA A 44 7.79 -0.80 10.10
N LEU A 45 7.80 -0.84 8.77
CA LEU A 45 8.95 -0.38 7.99
C LEU A 45 9.12 1.14 8.05
N ALA A 46 8.03 1.91 7.99
CA ALA A 46 8.12 3.36 8.09
C ALA A 46 8.60 3.84 9.47
N SER A 47 8.18 3.17 10.56
CA SER A 47 8.63 3.53 11.91
C SER A 47 10.13 3.24 12.11
N LEU A 48 10.60 2.08 11.62
CA LEU A 48 11.99 1.66 11.74
C LEU A 48 12.95 2.46 10.85
N ILE A 49 12.58 2.70 9.58
CA ILE A 49 13.48 3.31 8.59
C ILE A 49 13.48 4.84 8.71
N PHE A 50 12.31 5.47 8.84
CA PHE A 50 12.18 6.92 8.79
C PHE A 50 12.18 7.59 10.16
N LYS A 51 12.24 6.82 11.26
CA LYS A 51 12.30 7.32 12.65
C LYS A 51 11.23 8.39 12.95
N ILE A 52 10.00 8.12 12.51
CA ILE A 52 8.89 9.09 12.59
C ILE A 52 8.47 9.28 14.05
N SER A 53 8.57 10.50 14.57
CA SER A 53 8.17 10.84 15.94
C SER A 53 6.66 11.05 16.11
N LYS A 54 5.96 11.45 15.04
CA LYS A 54 4.53 11.77 15.08
C LYS A 54 3.70 10.57 14.62
N LEU A 55 3.07 9.88 15.57
CA LEU A 55 2.20 8.72 15.31
C LEU A 55 1.10 9.02 14.27
N ARG A 56 0.50 10.22 14.31
CA ARG A 56 -0.51 10.64 13.33
C ARG A 56 0.01 10.58 11.90
N VAL A 57 1.23 11.06 11.67
CA VAL A 57 1.86 11.07 10.34
C VAL A 57 2.12 9.64 9.87
N LEU A 58 2.64 8.78 10.76
CA LEU A 58 2.85 7.37 10.47
C LEU A 58 1.56 6.64 10.08
N ILE A 59 0.45 6.92 10.77
CA ILE A 59 -0.83 6.25 10.51
C ILE A 59 -1.48 6.81 9.24
N THR A 60 -1.63 8.13 9.09
CA THR A 60 -2.51 8.69 8.05
C THR A 60 -1.80 9.05 6.75
N LYS A 61 -0.52 9.43 6.78
CA LYS A 61 0.16 9.96 5.60
C LYS A 61 0.37 8.86 4.56
N GLY A 62 -0.11 9.05 3.35
CA GLY A 62 0.07 8.08 2.26
C GLY A 62 -0.85 6.85 2.32
N SER A 63 -1.73 6.71 3.31
CA SER A 63 -2.68 5.58 3.38
C SER A 63 -3.66 5.58 2.22
N LEU A 64 -4.20 6.76 1.88
CA LEU A 64 -5.11 6.89 0.74
C LEU A 64 -4.41 6.55 -0.59
N ILE A 65 -3.16 6.97 -0.76
CA ILE A 65 -2.36 6.66 -1.94
C ILE A 65 -2.06 5.17 -2.05
N MET A 66 -1.85 4.49 -0.93
CA MET A 66 -1.72 3.04 -0.91
C MET A 66 -3.00 2.36 -1.43
N ILE A 67 -4.17 2.79 -0.96
CA ILE A 67 -5.47 2.24 -1.37
C ILE A 67 -5.70 2.50 -2.87
N ILE A 68 -5.45 3.73 -3.32
CA ILE A 68 -5.61 4.10 -4.73
C ILE A 68 -4.65 3.29 -5.62
N ALA A 69 -3.37 3.20 -5.25
CA ALA A 69 -2.37 2.45 -6.01
C ALA A 69 -2.70 0.95 -6.07
N TRP A 70 -3.15 0.38 -4.95
CA TRP A 70 -3.64 -1.00 -4.90
C TRP A 70 -4.81 -1.23 -5.85
N PHE A 71 -5.83 -0.38 -5.79
CA PHE A 71 -7.00 -0.53 -6.63
C PHE A 71 -6.66 -0.37 -8.12
N LEU A 72 -5.85 0.64 -8.47
CA LEU A 72 -5.41 0.85 -9.85
C LEU A 72 -4.61 -0.35 -10.37
N MET A 73 -3.65 -0.86 -9.60
CA MET A 73 -2.85 -2.02 -10.04
C MET A 73 -3.68 -3.30 -10.12
N LEU A 74 -4.61 -3.51 -9.18
CA LEU A 74 -5.55 -4.63 -9.24
C LEU A 74 -6.33 -4.61 -10.56
N VAL A 75 -6.93 -3.46 -10.89
CA VAL A 75 -7.71 -3.29 -12.13
C VAL A 75 -6.82 -3.46 -13.37
N ILE A 76 -5.65 -2.83 -13.41
CA ILE A 76 -4.73 -2.91 -14.56
C ILE A 76 -4.32 -4.36 -14.82
N VAL A 77 -3.87 -5.07 -13.78
CA VAL A 77 -3.38 -6.46 -13.94
C VAL A 77 -4.53 -7.37 -14.33
N TYR A 78 -5.70 -7.21 -13.71
CA TYR A 78 -6.88 -7.98 -14.06
C TYR A 78 -7.27 -7.81 -15.54
N ASN A 79 -7.26 -6.58 -16.07
CA ASN A 79 -7.57 -6.30 -17.47
C ASN A 79 -6.47 -6.69 -18.48
N ILE A 80 -5.25 -7.00 -18.02
CA ILE A 80 -4.16 -7.46 -18.88
C ILE A 80 -4.12 -9.00 -18.95
N LEU A 81 -4.53 -9.66 -17.87
CA LEU A 81 -4.50 -11.13 -17.77
C LEU A 81 -5.77 -11.80 -18.32
N ASP A 82 -6.89 -11.07 -18.37
CA ASP A 82 -8.12 -11.47 -19.09
C ASP A 82 -8.07 -11.06 -20.58
#